data_AF-B4QW20-F1
#
_entry.id   AF-B4QW20-F1
#
_cell.length_a   1.000
_cell.length_b   1.000
_cell.length_c   1.000
_cell.angle_alpha   90.00
_cell.angle_beta   90.00
_cell.angle_gamma   90.00
#
_symmetry.space_group_name_H-M   'P 1'
#
loop_
_entity.id
_entity.type
_entity.pdbx_description
1 polymer ?
#
loop_
_entity_poly.entity_id
_entity_poly.type
_entity_poly.pdbx_seq_one_letter_code
_entity_poly.pdbx_strand_id
1 'polypeptide(L)'
;MPRGVRNGPGFMASGGQTFLNEGALIELDSNDYRPIQRVFFFLFNDVLIVCKVKHDKRLDFLTEYDPKKIAVINIKDLDGVKNAINIITPDGSKIYQSITAAGKTEWIEKLEEAFRFDQQKKPKKGQAPQPPTRAKQQSKATTPEKETTPQSPGEPKSLEDETPEWLSTASEEIQTLVAQRHFEDAQELIKRTQDFLRNENRKKLPLGDAIETKVKQQELKLINVLLKELSNSHNRNLQIALRAAKRPLKILVEMGRYRQASATLLKVCAVSLRVAQREARRNNADISELFFCDLTQVACDFLTAFEKQPACVSALVVWCNAELQYFASQLIKHYLTKGTSLESVAKCVERVRKPSTKFTEIGLDISYHLEGLLRTTLESLIEESKERLLDSVGRTEESWQPYNLQTKSNLKRLLLELDVLGIDVRAQATGDTWINLTQSTVVFIRHFLQLTEYCGCLAKCETLLQSLELLLKELFIAQHTLKPPSDMAVDPNFVMKNKIFLVDNLLPIAIDKFRQISGRQCEGLRELHTKMSRQQGAPVPRQRSVYTTDVF
;
A
#
# COMPACT_ATOMS: atom_id res chain seq x y z
N MET A 1 -12.70 -35.35 16.50
CA MET A 1 -11.52 -34.61 15.99
C MET A 1 -11.23 -35.00 14.55
N PRO A 2 -11.44 -34.10 13.58
CA PRO A 2 -10.94 -34.26 12.22
C PRO A 2 -9.40 -34.17 12.17
N ARG A 3 -8.75 -34.97 11.32
CA ARG A 3 -7.29 -34.96 11.15
C ARG A 3 -6.86 -33.71 10.38
N GLY A 4 -6.27 -32.73 11.06
CA GLY A 4 -5.74 -31.52 10.41
C GLY A 4 -4.86 -30.62 11.28
N VAL A 5 -5.11 -30.56 12.59
CA VAL A 5 -4.35 -29.69 13.51
C VAL A 5 -3.07 -30.39 14.01
N ARG A 6 -2.05 -30.46 13.14
CA ARG A 6 -0.64 -30.65 13.53
C ARG A 6 0.28 -29.84 12.62
N ASN A 7 0.65 -28.65 13.10
CA ASN A 7 1.97 -27.99 12.97
C ASN A 7 1.83 -26.47 13.10
N GLY A 8 1.99 -25.98 14.33
CA GLY A 8 2.00 -24.58 14.75
C GLY A 8 2.28 -24.55 16.27
N PRO A 9 3.09 -23.62 16.80
CA PRO A 9 3.65 -23.77 18.14
C PRO A 9 2.63 -23.43 19.25
N GLY A 10 2.59 -24.28 20.28
CA GLY A 10 2.25 -23.84 21.64
C GLY A 10 0.77 -23.67 22.01
N PHE A 11 -0.04 -24.72 21.88
CA PHE A 11 -1.27 -24.85 22.69
C PHE A 11 -1.33 -26.20 23.39
N MET A 12 -0.65 -26.29 24.55
CA MET A 12 -1.00 -27.28 25.57
C MET A 12 -2.25 -26.76 26.28
N ALA A 13 -3.37 -27.48 26.16
CA ALA A 13 -4.54 -27.20 26.99
C ALA A 13 -4.14 -27.37 28.46
N SER A 14 -4.22 -26.29 29.24
CA SER A 14 -4.02 -26.34 30.68
C SER A 14 -5.17 -27.12 31.32
N GLY A 15 -4.86 -27.92 32.35
CA GLY A 15 -5.81 -28.84 32.96
C GLY A 15 -7.02 -28.14 33.56
N GLY A 16 -8.13 -28.07 32.82
CA GLY A 16 -9.35 -27.36 33.20
C GLY A 16 -10.24 -26.98 32.02
N GLN A 17 -9.66 -26.81 30.82
CA GLN A 17 -10.39 -26.40 29.62
C GLN A 17 -11.22 -27.55 29.02
N THR A 18 -12.52 -27.34 28.94
CA THR A 18 -13.52 -28.21 28.31
C THR A 18 -13.90 -27.59 26.98
N PHE A 19 -13.60 -28.29 25.88
CA PHE A 19 -14.02 -27.89 24.55
C PHE A 19 -15.53 -28.05 24.38
N LEU A 20 -16.22 -27.00 23.90
CA LEU A 20 -17.67 -26.96 23.74
C LEU A 20 -18.11 -27.02 22.27
N ASN A 21 -17.50 -26.21 21.38
CA ASN A 21 -17.85 -26.19 19.96
C ASN A 21 -16.72 -25.64 19.07
N GLU A 22 -16.72 -26.00 17.78
CA GLU A 22 -15.91 -25.36 16.73
C GLU A 22 -16.73 -25.16 15.45
N GLY A 23 -16.39 -24.15 14.65
CA GLY A 23 -17.06 -23.96 13.37
C GLY A 23 -16.70 -22.69 12.61
N ALA A 24 -16.99 -22.72 11.31
CA ALA A 24 -16.79 -21.59 10.42
C ALA A 24 -18.03 -20.68 10.42
N LEU A 25 -17.79 -19.37 10.52
CA LEU A 25 -18.80 -18.31 10.42
C LEU A 25 -18.33 -17.26 9.40
N ILE A 26 -19.26 -16.44 8.91
CA ILE A 26 -18.95 -15.29 8.06
C ILE A 26 -19.18 -14.03 8.88
N GLU A 27 -18.13 -13.23 9.11
CA GLU A 27 -18.27 -11.90 9.72
C GLU A 27 -18.95 -10.99 8.71
N LEU A 28 -20.08 -10.39 9.09
CA LEU A 28 -20.84 -9.43 8.28
C LEU A 28 -20.57 -8.00 8.76
N ASP A 29 -20.64 -7.05 7.83
CA ASP A 29 -20.58 -5.63 8.19
C ASP A 29 -21.87 -5.19 8.90
N SER A 30 -21.75 -4.56 10.07
CA SER A 30 -22.92 -4.17 10.87
C SER A 30 -23.78 -3.07 10.22
N ASN A 31 -23.33 -2.44 9.13
CA ASN A 31 -24.03 -1.34 8.46
C ASN A 31 -24.82 -1.77 7.21
N ASP A 32 -24.23 -2.65 6.37
CA ASP A 32 -24.83 -3.09 5.09
C ASP A 32 -24.97 -4.62 4.96
N TYR A 33 -24.59 -5.35 6.02
CA TYR A 33 -24.63 -6.80 6.13
C TYR A 33 -23.83 -7.57 5.07
N ARG A 34 -22.91 -6.93 4.35
CA ARG A 34 -22.07 -7.62 3.37
C ARG A 34 -21.02 -8.49 4.06
N PRO A 35 -20.66 -9.66 3.48
CA PRO A 35 -19.56 -10.49 3.97
C PRO A 35 -18.23 -9.73 4.02
N ILE A 36 -17.61 -9.65 5.20
CA ILE A 36 -16.27 -9.09 5.40
C ILE A 36 -15.21 -10.17 5.21
N GLN A 37 -15.32 -11.27 5.98
CA GLN A 37 -14.35 -12.36 5.96
C GLN A 37 -14.93 -13.65 6.53
N ARG A 38 -14.33 -14.79 6.17
CA ARG A 38 -14.57 -16.06 6.85
C ARG A 38 -13.72 -16.12 8.12
N VAL A 39 -14.38 -16.44 9.23
CA VAL A 39 -13.76 -16.68 10.53
C VAL A 39 -14.01 -18.13 10.97
N PHE A 40 -13.20 -18.62 11.87
CA PHE A 40 -13.35 -19.93 12.50
C PHE A 40 -13.27 -19.73 14.01
N PHE A 41 -14.26 -20.23 14.72
CA PHE A 41 -14.36 -20.11 16.18
C PHE A 41 -13.97 -21.44 16.83
N PHE A 42 -13.26 -21.35 17.96
CA PHE A 42 -13.09 -22.45 18.90
C PHE A 42 -13.62 -21.97 20.26
N LEU A 43 -14.67 -22.61 20.75
CA LEU A 43 -15.30 -22.29 22.02
C LEU A 43 -14.95 -23.35 23.07
N PHE A 44 -14.34 -22.90 24.15
CA PHE A 44 -14.12 -23.62 25.39
C PHE A 44 -15.02 -23.02 26.48
N ASN A 45 -15.08 -23.68 27.65
CA ASN A 45 -15.86 -23.20 28.79
C ASN A 45 -15.35 -21.89 29.41
N ASP A 46 -14.11 -21.50 29.15
CA ASP A 46 -13.43 -20.34 29.72
C ASP A 46 -12.88 -19.36 28.67
N VAL A 47 -12.79 -19.75 27.40
CA VAL A 47 -12.30 -18.90 26.30
C VAL A 47 -13.02 -19.18 24.97
N LEU A 48 -13.36 -18.12 24.25
CA LEU A 48 -13.76 -18.13 22.84
C LEU A 48 -12.60 -17.58 22.00
N ILE A 49 -11.97 -18.43 21.20
CA ILE A 49 -10.89 -18.06 20.28
C ILE A 49 -11.49 -17.80 18.90
N VAL A 50 -11.11 -16.67 18.27
CA VAL A 50 -11.54 -16.29 16.93
C VAL A 50 -10.34 -16.23 16.00
N CYS A 51 -10.40 -17.01 14.91
CA CYS A 51 -9.38 -17.07 13.86
C CYS A 51 -9.93 -16.59 12.51
N LYS A 52 -9.08 -16.02 11.66
CA LYS A 52 -9.37 -15.73 10.25
C LYS A 52 -9.03 -16.93 9.38
N VAL A 53 -9.92 -17.28 8.45
CA VAL A 53 -9.65 -18.32 7.45
C VAL A 53 -8.97 -17.69 6.22
N LYS A 54 -7.73 -18.10 5.93
CA LYS A 54 -7.02 -17.73 4.70
C LYS A 54 -7.46 -18.56 3.49
N HIS A 55 -7.11 -18.10 2.28
CA HIS A 55 -7.40 -18.80 1.02
C HIS A 55 -6.77 -20.20 0.94
N ASP A 56 -5.64 -20.43 1.62
CA ASP A 56 -4.97 -21.74 1.74
C ASP A 56 -5.54 -22.63 2.87
N LYS A 57 -6.70 -22.26 3.43
CA LYS A 57 -7.36 -22.88 4.59
C LYS A 57 -6.55 -22.83 5.90
N ARG A 58 -5.45 -22.07 5.97
CA ARG A 58 -4.77 -21.80 7.25
C ARG A 58 -5.61 -20.86 8.11
N LEU A 59 -5.45 -21.01 9.43
CA LEU A 59 -6.10 -20.18 10.42
C LEU A 59 -5.08 -19.21 11.01
N ASP A 60 -5.31 -17.91 10.86
CA ASP A 60 -4.58 -16.87 11.57
C ASP A 60 -5.37 -16.53 12.85
N PHE A 61 -4.72 -16.52 14.01
CA PHE A 61 -5.34 -15.99 15.24
C PHE A 61 -5.69 -14.51 15.06
N LEU A 62 -6.92 -14.12 15.41
CA LEU A 62 -7.35 -12.73 15.45
C LEU A 62 -7.41 -12.19 16.87
N THR A 63 -8.14 -12.90 17.76
CA THR A 63 -8.41 -12.46 19.13
C THR A 63 -9.00 -13.61 19.95
N GLU A 64 -9.03 -13.44 21.27
CA GLU A 64 -9.71 -14.32 22.22
C GLU A 64 -10.58 -13.52 23.19
N TYR A 65 -11.68 -14.13 23.64
CA TYR A 65 -12.65 -13.51 24.53
C TYR A 65 -13.01 -14.44 25.69
N ASP A 66 -13.09 -13.87 26.89
CA ASP A 66 -13.73 -14.51 28.06
C ASP A 66 -15.25 -14.61 27.80
N PRO A 67 -15.85 -15.81 27.72
CA PRO A 67 -17.28 -15.98 27.46
C PRO A 67 -18.16 -15.25 28.49
N LYS A 68 -17.67 -15.01 29.71
CA LYS A 68 -18.43 -14.30 30.76
C LYS A 68 -18.55 -12.79 30.50
N LYS A 69 -17.81 -12.27 29.52
CA LYS A 69 -17.77 -10.84 29.12
C LYS A 69 -18.35 -10.57 27.74
N ILE A 70 -18.92 -11.58 27.08
CA ILE A 70 -19.59 -11.42 25.79
C ILE A 70 -21.10 -11.63 25.95
N ALA A 71 -21.89 -10.95 25.11
CA ALA A 71 -23.32 -11.17 25.01
C ALA A 71 -23.68 -11.58 23.57
N VAL A 72 -24.62 -12.52 23.43
CA VAL A 72 -25.05 -13.04 22.13
C VAL A 72 -26.52 -12.70 21.91
N ILE A 73 -26.82 -12.10 20.77
CA ILE A 73 -28.16 -11.69 20.38
C ILE A 73 -28.55 -12.41 19.09
N ASN A 74 -29.68 -13.09 19.12
CA ASN A 74 -30.30 -13.70 17.94
C ASN A 74 -30.87 -12.61 17.01
N ILE A 75 -30.28 -12.43 15.83
CA ILE A 75 -30.82 -11.52 14.80
C ILE A 75 -31.95 -12.25 14.07
N LYS A 76 -33.15 -11.66 14.00
CA LYS A 76 -34.23 -12.19 13.14
C LYS A 76 -33.83 -12.10 11.67
N ASP A 77 -34.17 -13.11 10.89
CA ASP A 77 -33.88 -13.12 9.45
C ASP A 77 -34.58 -11.93 8.75
N LEU A 78 -33.85 -11.26 7.86
CA LEU A 78 -34.24 -10.10 7.08
C LEU A 78 -33.81 -10.30 5.62
N ASP A 79 -34.28 -9.45 4.69
CA ASP A 79 -33.82 -9.53 3.30
C ASP A 79 -32.31 -9.26 3.22
N GLY A 80 -31.59 -10.21 2.63
CA GLY A 80 -30.11 -10.23 2.59
C GLY A 80 -29.42 -10.88 3.81
N VAL A 81 -30.09 -11.07 4.95
CA VAL A 81 -29.47 -11.60 6.18
C VAL A 81 -30.27 -12.76 6.75
N LYS A 82 -29.72 -13.96 6.62
CA LYS A 82 -30.26 -15.18 7.24
C LYS A 82 -29.25 -15.80 8.18
N ASN A 83 -29.72 -16.52 9.20
CA ASN A 83 -28.89 -17.31 10.10
C ASN A 83 -27.79 -16.50 10.84
N ALA A 84 -28.05 -15.22 11.12
CA ALA A 84 -27.09 -14.34 11.80
C ALA A 84 -27.27 -14.29 13.33
N ILE A 85 -26.15 -14.06 14.03
CA ILE A 85 -26.04 -13.73 15.45
C ILE A 85 -25.19 -12.46 15.61
N ASN A 86 -25.52 -11.60 16.56
CA ASN A 86 -24.66 -10.49 16.97
C ASN A 86 -23.95 -10.88 18.27
N ILE A 87 -22.62 -10.73 18.30
CA ILE A 87 -21.81 -10.93 19.49
C ILE A 87 -21.26 -9.57 19.91
N ILE A 88 -21.64 -9.15 21.11
CA ILE A 88 -21.14 -7.94 21.76
C ILE A 88 -19.96 -8.37 22.65
N THR A 89 -18.79 -7.79 22.41
CA THR A 89 -17.57 -7.98 23.20
C THR A 89 -17.10 -6.62 23.73
N PRO A 90 -16.11 -6.57 24.65
CA PRO A 90 -15.54 -5.30 25.12
C PRO A 90 -14.96 -4.40 24.01
N ASP A 91 -14.59 -4.97 22.86
CA ASP A 91 -14.04 -4.23 21.71
C ASP A 91 -15.13 -3.66 20.78
N GLY A 92 -16.39 -4.08 20.97
CA GLY A 92 -17.54 -3.66 20.16
C GLY A 92 -18.49 -4.80 19.80
N SER A 93 -19.47 -4.48 18.96
CA SER A 93 -20.51 -5.40 18.48
C SER A 93 -20.20 -5.87 17.06
N LYS A 94 -20.26 -7.19 16.82
CA LYS A 94 -19.97 -7.83 15.53
C LYS A 94 -21.03 -8.84 15.14
N ILE A 95 -21.42 -8.82 13.87
CA ILE A 95 -22.41 -9.75 13.32
C ILE A 95 -21.70 -10.92 12.65
N TYR A 96 -22.15 -12.13 12.95
CA TYR A 96 -21.65 -13.38 12.36
C TYR A 96 -22.81 -14.20 11.78
N GLN A 97 -22.64 -14.68 10.56
CA GLN A 97 -23.60 -15.50 9.85
C GLN A 97 -23.17 -16.97 9.82
N SER A 98 -24.08 -17.85 10.23
CA SER A 98 -23.98 -19.29 10.05
C SER A 98 -24.41 -19.69 8.64
N ILE A 99 -23.82 -20.77 8.12
CA ILE A 99 -24.20 -21.38 6.83
C ILE A 99 -25.63 -21.96 6.92
N THR A 100 -26.02 -22.47 8.09
CA THR A 100 -27.32 -23.13 8.31
C THR A 100 -28.04 -22.58 9.53
N ALA A 101 -29.37 -22.67 9.53
CA ALA A 101 -30.20 -22.32 10.68
C ALA A 101 -29.86 -23.18 11.91
N ALA A 102 -29.65 -24.48 11.70
CA ALA A 102 -29.21 -25.42 12.75
C ALA A 102 -27.89 -24.97 13.40
N GLY A 103 -26.87 -24.61 12.60
CA GLY A 103 -25.59 -24.12 13.13
C GLY A 103 -25.71 -22.79 13.88
N LYS A 104 -26.68 -21.92 13.53
CA LYS A 104 -26.98 -20.72 14.32
C LYS A 104 -27.55 -21.08 15.69
N THR A 105 -28.53 -21.99 15.75
CA THR A 105 -29.13 -22.44 17.01
C THR A 105 -28.07 -23.11 17.89
N GLU A 106 -27.26 -24.00 17.33
CA GLU A 106 -26.14 -24.67 18.00
C GLU A 106 -25.12 -23.66 18.55
N TRP A 107 -24.77 -22.61 17.80
CA TRP A 107 -23.89 -21.55 18.31
C TRP A 107 -24.49 -20.77 19.49
N ILE A 108 -25.78 -20.44 19.45
CA ILE A 108 -26.46 -19.75 20.55
C ILE A 108 -26.48 -20.65 21.80
N GLU A 109 -26.91 -21.90 21.65
CA GLU A 109 -26.96 -22.89 22.75
C GLU A 109 -25.58 -23.11 23.39
N LYS A 110 -24.53 -23.27 22.57
CA LYS A 110 -23.17 -23.53 23.06
C LYS A 110 -22.54 -22.30 23.73
N LEU A 111 -22.84 -21.10 23.26
CA LEU A 111 -22.42 -19.86 23.92
C LEU A 111 -23.16 -19.67 25.25
N GLU A 112 -24.47 -19.95 25.32
CA GLU A 112 -25.21 -19.95 26.60
C GLU A 112 -24.71 -21.03 27.59
N GLU A 113 -24.31 -22.20 27.09
CA GLU A 113 -23.68 -23.25 27.90
C GLU A 113 -22.35 -22.76 28.50
N ALA A 114 -21.51 -22.09 27.71
CA ALA A 114 -20.27 -21.47 28.19
C ALA A 114 -20.53 -20.41 29.27
N PHE A 115 -21.55 -19.55 29.09
CA PHE A 115 -21.91 -18.51 30.06
C PHE A 115 -22.38 -19.08 31.41
N ARG A 116 -22.99 -20.27 31.40
CA ARG A 116 -23.57 -20.92 32.60
C ARG A 116 -22.73 -22.07 33.16
N PHE A 117 -21.55 -22.34 32.60
CA PHE A 117 -20.73 -23.51 32.94
C PHE A 117 -20.38 -23.63 34.44
N ASP A 118 -20.08 -22.51 35.10
CA ASP A 118 -19.81 -22.48 36.55
C ASP A 118 -21.07 -22.75 37.41
N GLN A 119 -22.27 -22.45 36.89
CA GLN A 119 -23.53 -22.65 37.62
C GLN A 119 -23.95 -24.13 37.62
N GLN A 120 -23.60 -24.88 36.56
CA GLN A 120 -23.93 -26.30 36.43
C GLN A 120 -23.13 -27.21 37.39
N LYS A 121 -21.98 -26.76 37.90
CA LYS A 121 -21.13 -27.54 38.81
C LYS A 121 -21.48 -27.45 40.31
N LYS A 122 -22.56 -26.74 40.71
CA LYS A 122 -23.05 -26.76 42.09
C LYS A 122 -24.06 -27.91 42.31
N PRO A 123 -23.76 -28.92 43.15
CA PRO A 123 -24.71 -30.00 43.43
C PRO A 123 -25.90 -29.52 44.29
N LYS A 124 -27.10 -30.01 43.99
CA LYS A 124 -28.33 -29.71 44.73
C LYS A 124 -28.36 -30.38 46.12
N LYS A 125 -27.87 -29.68 47.17
CA LYS A 125 -28.24 -29.81 48.61
C LYS A 125 -27.99 -28.45 49.27
N GLY A 126 -28.78 -27.92 50.21
CA GLY A 126 -29.99 -28.43 50.88
C GLY A 126 -30.90 -27.29 51.37
N GLN A 127 -31.63 -27.51 52.47
CA GLN A 127 -32.79 -26.70 52.92
C GLN A 127 -32.50 -25.23 53.29
N ALA A 128 -33.56 -24.41 53.26
CA ALA A 128 -33.53 -22.98 53.60
C ALA A 128 -33.44 -22.72 55.11
N PRO A 129 -32.71 -21.66 55.54
CA PRO A 129 -32.93 -20.99 56.82
C PRO A 129 -33.77 -19.70 56.67
N GLN A 130 -34.54 -19.38 57.72
CA GLN A 130 -35.35 -18.16 57.85
C GLN A 130 -34.50 -16.91 58.22
N PRO A 131 -35.04 -15.68 58.09
CA PRO A 131 -34.24 -14.44 58.16
C PRO A 131 -34.06 -13.91 59.60
N PRO A 132 -32.91 -13.26 59.91
CA PRO A 132 -32.76 -12.45 61.12
C PRO A 132 -33.14 -10.96 60.92
N THR A 133 -33.86 -10.47 61.92
CA THR A 133 -34.32 -9.10 62.15
C THR A 133 -33.23 -8.00 62.23
N ARG A 134 -33.47 -6.90 61.52
CA ARG A 134 -33.48 -5.49 61.99
C ARG A 134 -32.42 -5.00 63.02
N ALA A 135 -31.59 -4.04 62.58
CA ALA A 135 -31.18 -2.88 63.38
C ALA A 135 -31.16 -1.60 62.50
N LYS A 136 -31.44 -0.43 63.08
CA LYS A 136 -31.61 0.87 62.39
C LYS A 136 -30.45 1.83 62.69
N GLN A 137 -30.16 2.76 61.76
CA GLN A 137 -30.10 4.23 61.95
C GLN A 137 -29.75 4.88 60.58
N GLN A 138 -30.67 5.63 59.94
CA GLN A 138 -30.81 7.11 60.00
C GLN A 138 -29.56 7.87 59.52
N SER A 139 -29.59 8.87 58.63
CA SER A 139 -30.68 9.54 57.87
C SER A 139 -30.05 10.27 56.64
N LYS A 140 -30.66 11.13 55.81
CA LYS A 140 -31.94 11.89 55.84
C LYS A 140 -32.27 12.37 54.40
N ALA A 141 -33.53 12.31 53.94
CA ALA A 141 -34.01 13.03 52.75
C ALA A 141 -35.52 13.25 52.83
N THR A 142 -35.98 14.49 52.64
CA THR A 142 -37.36 14.92 52.91
C THR A 142 -38.13 15.11 51.60
N THR A 143 -39.24 14.40 51.42
CA THR A 143 -40.31 14.76 50.46
C THR A 143 -41.32 15.68 51.15
N PRO A 144 -41.84 16.72 50.48
CA PRO A 144 -43.05 17.41 50.92
C PRO A 144 -44.30 16.64 50.48
N GLU A 145 -45.30 16.56 51.36
CA GLU A 145 -46.57 15.87 51.12
C GLU A 145 -47.60 16.77 50.44
N LYS A 146 -48.62 16.14 49.83
CA LYS A 146 -49.85 16.82 49.41
C LYS A 146 -50.86 16.79 50.54
N GLU A 147 -51.40 17.95 50.91
CA GLU A 147 -52.73 18.06 51.52
C GLU A 147 -53.66 18.87 50.62
N THR A 148 -54.97 18.66 50.79
CA THR A 148 -56.00 19.11 49.85
C THR A 148 -57.11 19.88 50.58
N THR A 149 -57.68 20.87 49.88
CA THR A 149 -59.02 21.50 49.99
C THR A 149 -59.08 22.91 50.62
N PRO A 150 -60.08 23.76 50.26
CA PRO A 150 -60.78 23.90 48.96
C PRO A 150 -60.98 25.36 48.47
N GLN A 151 -61.15 25.50 47.14
CA GLN A 151 -61.87 26.56 46.38
C GLN A 151 -61.95 28.03 46.86
N SER A 152 -61.40 28.94 46.04
CA SER A 152 -62.17 30.05 45.42
C SER A 152 -61.40 30.61 44.19
N PRO A 153 -62.05 31.31 43.23
CA PRO A 153 -61.60 31.29 41.83
C PRO A 153 -60.95 32.59 41.31
N GLY A 154 -60.04 32.41 40.34
CA GLY A 154 -59.76 33.42 39.32
C GLY A 154 -58.32 33.96 39.30
N GLU A 155 -57.46 33.31 38.52
CA GLU A 155 -56.41 33.99 37.74
C GLU A 155 -56.11 33.13 36.49
N PRO A 156 -55.75 33.76 35.34
CA PRO A 156 -55.72 33.06 34.06
C PRO A 156 -54.52 32.13 33.95
N LYS A 157 -54.69 31.01 33.24
CA LYS A 157 -53.58 30.13 32.85
C LYS A 157 -52.52 30.94 32.12
N SER A 158 -51.30 30.95 32.63
CA SER A 158 -50.13 31.51 31.97
C SER A 158 -49.89 30.81 30.63
N LEU A 159 -49.45 31.57 29.64
CA LEU A 159 -49.17 31.12 28.27
C LEU A 159 -47.81 30.39 28.15
N GLU A 160 -47.50 29.52 29.12
CA GLU A 160 -46.17 28.88 29.23
C GLU A 160 -46.01 27.64 28.33
N ASP A 161 -47.11 27.04 27.85
CA ASP A 161 -47.16 25.79 27.08
C ASP A 161 -47.16 25.95 25.53
N GLU A 162 -46.66 27.06 24.97
CA GLU A 162 -46.42 27.14 23.50
C GLU A 162 -45.10 26.47 23.06
N THR A 163 -44.29 25.95 23.99
CA THR A 163 -43.00 25.30 23.69
C THR A 163 -43.16 23.77 23.64
N PRO A 164 -43.00 23.10 22.48
CA PRO A 164 -43.12 21.64 22.42
C PRO A 164 -42.09 20.92 23.30
N GLU A 165 -42.50 19.89 24.04
CA GLU A 165 -41.65 19.15 25.00
C GLU A 165 -40.38 18.54 24.36
N TRP A 166 -40.48 18.07 23.11
CA TRP A 166 -39.32 17.57 22.36
C TRP A 166 -38.28 18.67 22.05
N LEU A 167 -38.71 19.94 22.02
CA LEU A 167 -37.85 21.08 21.69
C LEU A 167 -37.13 21.63 22.94
N SER A 168 -37.73 21.53 24.13
CA SER A 168 -37.09 21.90 25.39
C SER A 168 -36.02 20.87 25.80
N THR A 169 -36.28 19.57 25.59
CA THR A 169 -35.38 18.46 25.90
C THR A 169 -34.34 18.17 24.81
N ALA A 170 -34.53 18.68 23.58
CA ALA A 170 -33.65 18.41 22.42
C ALA A 170 -32.14 18.53 22.73
N SER A 171 -31.71 19.54 23.49
CA SER A 171 -30.28 19.73 23.80
C SER A 171 -29.71 18.67 24.75
N GLU A 172 -30.53 17.93 25.49
CA GLU A 172 -30.13 16.84 26.40
C GLU A 172 -30.21 15.49 25.69
N GLU A 173 -31.25 15.31 24.85
CA GLU A 173 -31.38 14.16 23.96
C GLU A 173 -30.21 14.09 22.95
N ILE A 174 -29.85 15.21 22.30
CA ILE A 174 -28.66 15.28 21.43
C ILE A 174 -27.39 14.87 22.19
N GLN A 175 -27.21 15.30 23.44
CA GLN A 175 -26.04 14.89 24.24
C GLN A 175 -26.02 13.38 24.52
N THR A 176 -27.19 12.81 24.80
CA THR A 176 -27.37 11.38 25.05
C THR A 176 -27.07 10.56 23.80
N LEU A 177 -27.63 10.95 22.64
CA LEU A 177 -27.38 10.32 21.35
C LEU A 177 -25.89 10.38 20.95
N VAL A 178 -25.24 11.54 21.15
CA VAL A 178 -23.79 11.69 20.91
C VAL A 178 -22.97 10.79 21.84
N ALA A 179 -23.33 10.68 23.12
CA ALA A 179 -22.65 9.80 24.07
C ALA A 179 -22.81 8.31 23.72
N GLN A 180 -23.98 7.92 23.21
CA GLN A 180 -24.27 6.56 22.75
C GLN A 180 -23.74 6.27 21.33
N ARG A 181 -23.10 7.24 20.66
CA ARG A 181 -22.61 7.16 19.25
C ARG A 181 -23.71 6.99 18.19
N HIS A 182 -24.92 7.46 18.51
CA HIS A 182 -26.06 7.62 17.59
C HIS A 182 -25.95 8.96 16.85
N PHE A 183 -24.97 9.07 15.96
CA PHE A 183 -24.60 10.34 15.35
C PHE A 183 -25.58 10.84 14.28
N GLU A 184 -26.21 9.94 13.52
CA GLU A 184 -27.25 10.24 12.54
C GLU A 184 -28.51 10.77 13.25
N ASP A 185 -28.98 10.08 14.28
CA ASP A 185 -30.14 10.50 15.08
C ASP A 185 -29.91 11.88 15.72
N ALA A 186 -28.70 12.11 16.25
CA ALA A 186 -28.30 13.41 16.79
C ALA A 186 -28.28 14.52 15.72
N GLN A 187 -27.80 14.22 14.51
CA GLN A 187 -27.78 15.14 13.37
C GLN A 187 -29.20 15.46 12.88
N GLU A 188 -30.07 14.46 12.79
CA GLU A 188 -31.47 14.63 12.39
C GLU A 188 -32.22 15.50 13.40
N LEU A 189 -32.03 15.26 14.71
CA LEU A 189 -32.64 16.07 15.76
C LEU A 189 -32.10 17.52 15.77
N ILE A 190 -30.81 17.73 15.53
CA ILE A 190 -30.23 19.09 15.31
C ILE A 190 -30.92 19.76 14.12
N LYS A 191 -30.99 19.07 12.97
CA LYS A 191 -31.56 19.63 11.74
C LYS A 191 -33.06 19.96 11.91
N ARG A 192 -33.85 19.03 12.44
CA ARG A 192 -35.27 19.22 12.77
C ARG A 192 -35.49 20.42 13.69
N THR A 193 -34.62 20.59 14.68
CA THR A 193 -34.67 21.74 15.60
C THR A 193 -34.35 23.05 14.88
N GLN A 194 -33.29 23.07 14.06
CA GLN A 194 -32.91 24.26 13.29
C GLN A 194 -33.97 24.65 12.24
N ASP A 195 -34.56 23.68 11.53
CA ASP A 195 -35.60 23.94 10.54
C ASP A 195 -36.90 24.41 11.19
N PHE A 196 -37.27 23.88 12.38
CA PHE A 196 -38.40 24.39 13.16
C PHE A 196 -38.20 25.86 13.61
N LEU A 197 -36.98 26.20 14.06
CA LEU A 197 -36.59 27.54 14.49
C LEU A 197 -36.33 28.53 13.34
N ARG A 198 -36.30 28.06 12.08
CA ARG A 198 -36.20 28.92 10.88
C ARG A 198 -37.55 29.40 10.37
N ASN A 199 -38.64 28.70 10.70
CA ASN A 199 -39.99 29.11 10.34
C ASN A 199 -40.47 30.31 11.19
N GLU A 200 -41.58 30.95 10.81
CA GLU A 200 -42.24 32.05 11.54
C GLU A 200 -42.60 31.71 13.02
N ASN A 201 -42.49 30.43 13.40
CA ASN A 201 -42.58 29.95 14.78
C ASN A 201 -41.54 30.61 15.71
N ARG A 202 -40.37 31.05 15.22
CA ARG A 202 -39.33 31.68 16.05
C ARG A 202 -39.85 32.90 16.83
N LYS A 203 -40.67 33.74 16.19
CA LYS A 203 -41.23 34.97 16.79
C LYS A 203 -42.28 34.69 17.87
N LYS A 204 -42.83 33.46 17.90
CA LYS A 204 -43.85 33.03 18.86
C LYS A 204 -43.26 32.38 20.10
N LEU A 205 -41.99 32.01 20.08
CA LEU A 205 -41.35 31.19 21.10
C LEU A 205 -40.46 32.03 22.04
N PRO A 206 -40.84 32.29 23.31
CA PRO A 206 -40.05 33.14 24.21
C PRO A 206 -38.62 32.64 24.46
N LEU A 207 -38.41 31.32 24.35
CA LEU A 207 -37.14 30.63 24.59
C LEU A 207 -36.36 30.28 23.31
N GLY A 208 -36.84 30.69 22.13
CA GLY A 208 -36.31 30.24 20.83
C GLY A 208 -34.81 30.47 20.64
N ASP A 209 -34.31 31.67 20.97
CA ASP A 209 -32.90 32.02 20.79
C ASP A 209 -31.96 31.30 21.77
N ALA A 210 -32.44 31.00 22.99
CA ALA A 210 -31.69 30.23 23.98
C ALA A 210 -31.57 28.76 23.56
N ILE A 211 -32.64 28.18 23.01
CA ILE A 211 -32.64 26.82 22.45
C ILE A 211 -31.74 26.76 21.21
N GLU A 212 -31.86 27.73 20.29
CA GLU A 212 -30.98 27.81 19.10
C GLU A 212 -29.49 27.85 19.49
N THR A 213 -29.16 28.63 20.52
CA THR A 213 -27.78 28.76 21.03
C THR A 213 -27.28 27.43 21.63
N LYS A 214 -28.08 26.77 22.47
CA LYS A 214 -27.74 25.45 23.03
C LYS A 214 -27.55 24.40 21.92
N VAL A 215 -28.44 24.36 20.93
CA VAL A 215 -28.38 23.39 19.82
C VAL A 215 -27.16 23.63 18.93
N LYS A 216 -26.81 24.89 18.64
CA LYS A 216 -25.54 25.24 17.96
C LYS A 216 -24.31 24.79 18.75
N GLN A 217 -24.33 24.89 20.09
CA GLN A 217 -23.25 24.34 20.92
C GLN A 217 -23.16 22.82 20.83
N GLN A 218 -24.29 22.10 20.77
CA GLN A 218 -24.27 20.64 20.55
C GLN A 218 -23.82 20.27 19.13
N GLU A 219 -24.20 21.04 18.10
CA GLU A 219 -23.71 20.87 16.72
C GLU A 219 -22.18 20.95 16.67
N LEU A 220 -21.58 21.95 17.31
CA LEU A 220 -20.12 22.09 17.41
C LEU A 220 -19.47 20.94 18.18
N LYS A 221 -20.08 20.45 19.26
CA LYS A 221 -19.58 19.26 19.98
C LYS A 221 -19.65 18.00 19.10
N LEU A 222 -20.76 17.77 18.40
CA LEU A 222 -20.92 16.65 17.47
C LEU A 222 -19.85 16.69 16.37
N ILE A 223 -19.62 17.85 15.75
CA ILE A 223 -18.55 18.04 14.75
C ILE A 223 -17.18 17.67 15.34
N ASN A 224 -16.85 18.16 16.54
CA ASN A 224 -15.58 17.85 17.19
C ASN A 224 -15.43 16.35 17.52
N VAL A 225 -16.50 15.67 17.94
CA VAL A 225 -16.51 14.21 18.18
C VAL A 225 -16.32 13.45 16.86
N LEU A 226 -17.04 13.82 15.80
CA LEU A 226 -16.93 13.19 14.48
C LEU A 226 -15.53 13.37 13.86
N LEU A 227 -14.94 14.57 13.97
CA LEU A 227 -13.57 14.82 13.53
C LEU A 227 -12.55 14.00 14.34
N LYS A 228 -12.78 13.81 15.65
CA LYS A 228 -11.95 12.96 16.50
C LYS A 228 -12.07 11.49 16.09
N GLU A 229 -13.28 10.96 15.90
CA GLU A 229 -13.52 9.59 15.43
C GLU A 229 -12.89 9.34 14.05
N LEU A 230 -13.02 10.29 13.13
CA LEU A 230 -12.35 10.27 11.82
C LEU A 230 -10.82 10.19 12.00
N SER A 231 -10.24 11.00 12.88
CA SER A 231 -8.79 11.01 13.15
C SER A 231 -8.26 9.77 13.87
N ASN A 232 -9.07 9.08 14.68
CA ASN A 232 -8.64 7.91 15.47
C ASN A 232 -8.27 6.68 14.62
N SER A 233 -8.48 6.72 13.30
CA SER A 233 -8.25 5.60 12.39
C SER A 233 -6.76 5.33 12.05
N HIS A 234 -5.82 6.12 12.57
CA HIS A 234 -4.39 6.08 12.21
C HIS A 234 -3.67 4.74 12.45
N ASN A 235 -4.13 3.90 13.37
CA ASN A 235 -3.47 2.64 13.75
C ASN A 235 -3.98 1.41 12.98
N ARG A 236 -4.64 1.62 11.83
CA ARG A 236 -5.27 0.57 11.04
C ARG A 236 -4.75 0.57 9.60
N ASN A 237 -4.76 -0.60 8.97
CA ASN A 237 -4.57 -0.74 7.52
C ASN A 237 -5.48 0.26 6.78
N LEU A 238 -4.94 0.91 5.73
CA LEU A 238 -5.62 1.97 4.97
C LEU A 238 -7.06 1.60 4.58
N GLN A 239 -7.31 0.38 4.12
CA GLN A 239 -8.65 -0.09 3.75
C GLN A 239 -9.64 -0.08 4.94
N ILE A 240 -9.16 -0.41 6.14
CA ILE A 240 -9.97 -0.37 7.37
C ILE A 240 -10.16 1.08 7.83
N ALA A 241 -9.14 1.93 7.69
CA ALA A 241 -9.23 3.36 8.00
C ALA A 241 -10.24 4.07 7.09
N LEU A 242 -10.18 3.85 5.78
CA LEU A 242 -11.13 4.38 4.80
C LEU A 242 -12.56 3.88 5.06
N ARG A 243 -12.75 2.60 5.39
CA ARG A 243 -14.07 2.07 5.76
C ARG A 243 -14.61 2.72 7.03
N ALA A 244 -13.80 2.82 8.09
CA ALA A 244 -14.19 3.45 9.35
C ALA A 244 -14.51 4.95 9.18
N ALA A 245 -13.84 5.62 8.24
CA ALA A 245 -14.09 7.01 7.91
C ALA A 245 -15.46 7.27 7.26
N LYS A 246 -16.06 6.31 6.53
CA LYS A 246 -17.25 6.55 5.69
C LYS A 246 -18.43 7.16 6.46
N ARG A 247 -18.76 6.61 7.64
CA ARG A 247 -19.89 7.09 8.47
C ARG A 247 -19.66 8.51 9.02
N PRO A 248 -18.56 8.82 9.74
CA PRO A 248 -18.27 10.20 10.16
C PRO A 248 -18.16 11.19 8.99
N LEU A 249 -17.60 10.77 7.86
CA LEU A 249 -17.42 11.61 6.68
C LEU A 249 -18.77 12.03 6.09
N LYS A 250 -19.71 11.09 5.92
CA LYS A 250 -21.06 11.36 5.40
C LYS A 250 -21.79 12.41 6.25
N ILE A 251 -21.78 12.22 7.57
CA ILE A 251 -22.44 13.14 8.52
C ILE A 251 -21.79 14.54 8.45
N LEU A 252 -20.45 14.63 8.46
CA LEU A 252 -19.75 15.92 8.36
C LEU A 252 -20.00 16.64 7.01
N VAL A 253 -20.15 15.89 5.91
CA VAL A 253 -20.50 16.40 4.57
C VAL A 253 -21.94 16.95 4.57
N GLU A 254 -22.89 16.22 5.13
CA GLU A 254 -24.29 16.67 5.26
C GLU A 254 -24.45 17.86 6.22
N MET A 255 -23.60 17.97 7.25
CA MET A 255 -23.47 19.15 8.12
C MET A 255 -22.71 20.32 7.46
N GLY A 256 -22.38 20.24 6.17
CA GLY A 256 -21.71 21.29 5.41
C GLY A 256 -20.24 21.54 5.77
N ARG A 257 -19.60 20.68 6.58
CA ARG A 257 -18.22 20.84 7.06
C ARG A 257 -17.17 20.24 6.12
N TYR A 258 -17.42 20.33 4.81
CA TYR A 258 -16.64 19.67 3.74
C TYR A 258 -15.12 19.88 3.89
N ARG A 259 -14.67 21.13 4.10
CA ARG A 259 -13.23 21.48 4.19
C ARG A 259 -12.53 20.86 5.39
N GLN A 260 -13.21 20.76 6.53
CA GLN A 260 -12.64 20.17 7.75
C GLN A 260 -12.60 18.64 7.63
N ALA A 261 -13.67 18.06 7.07
CA ALA A 261 -13.77 16.63 6.81
C ALA A 261 -12.69 16.16 5.81
N SER A 262 -12.55 16.84 4.67
CA SER A 262 -11.57 16.50 3.64
C SER A 262 -10.12 16.65 4.15
N ALA A 263 -9.79 17.75 4.80
CA ALA A 263 -8.46 17.97 5.38
C ALA A 263 -8.11 16.93 6.47
N THR A 264 -9.09 16.44 7.22
CA THR A 264 -8.88 15.42 8.25
C THR A 264 -8.73 14.02 7.63
N LEU A 265 -9.56 13.67 6.64
CA LEU A 265 -9.45 12.41 5.90
C LEU A 265 -8.09 12.28 5.21
N LEU A 266 -7.62 13.31 4.51
CA LEU A 266 -6.33 13.28 3.81
C LEU A 266 -5.14 13.13 4.78
N LYS A 267 -5.23 13.70 6.00
CA LYS A 267 -4.25 13.47 7.07
C LYS A 267 -4.25 12.02 7.55
N VAL A 268 -5.42 11.41 7.77
CA VAL A 268 -5.54 9.98 8.11
C VAL A 268 -4.90 9.12 7.03
N CYS A 269 -5.24 9.37 5.76
CA CYS A 269 -4.73 8.62 4.63
C CYS A 269 -3.21 8.74 4.51
N ALA A 270 -2.64 9.94 4.65
CA ALA A 270 -1.19 10.15 4.68
C ALA A 270 -0.50 9.31 5.77
N VAL A 271 -1.03 9.29 6.99
CA VAL A 271 -0.45 8.50 8.08
C VAL A 271 -0.48 7.00 7.75
N SER A 272 -1.64 6.46 7.38
CA SER A 272 -1.80 5.03 7.05
C SER A 272 -0.95 4.61 5.85
N LEU A 273 -0.94 5.38 4.76
CA LEU A 273 -0.17 5.13 3.54
C LEU A 273 1.35 5.16 3.82
N ARG A 274 1.82 6.11 4.64
CA ARG A 274 3.24 6.16 5.05
C ARG A 274 3.62 5.08 6.08
N VAL A 275 2.67 4.52 6.84
CA VAL A 275 2.89 3.30 7.64
C VAL A 275 3.03 2.08 6.73
N ALA A 276 2.08 1.87 5.83
CA ALA A 276 2.08 0.76 4.87
C ALA A 276 3.38 0.71 4.04
N GLN A 277 3.83 1.85 3.51
CA GLN A 277 5.12 1.96 2.81
C GLN A 277 6.33 1.55 3.69
N ARG A 278 6.33 1.89 4.98
CA ARG A 278 7.44 1.54 5.90
C ARG A 278 7.45 0.06 6.23
N GLU A 279 6.28 -0.56 6.36
CA GLU A 279 6.14 -2.01 6.57
C GLU A 279 6.52 -2.79 5.31
N ALA A 280 6.06 -2.34 4.13
CA ALA A 280 6.45 -2.92 2.85
C ALA A 280 7.97 -2.88 2.63
N ARG A 281 8.64 -1.76 2.96
CA ARG A 281 10.12 -1.67 2.96
C ARG A 281 10.77 -2.68 3.91
N ARG A 282 10.28 -2.83 5.14
CA ARG A 282 10.82 -3.82 6.11
C ARG A 282 10.66 -5.26 5.63
N ASN A 283 9.58 -5.54 4.90
CA ASN A 283 9.26 -6.88 4.41
C ASN A 283 9.80 -7.16 2.99
N ASN A 284 10.59 -6.25 2.40
CA ASN A 284 11.08 -6.32 1.01
C ASN A 284 9.97 -6.53 -0.05
N ALA A 285 8.76 -6.02 0.20
CA ALA A 285 7.64 -6.05 -0.73
C ALA A 285 7.76 -4.94 -1.81
N ASP A 286 7.01 -5.03 -2.91
CA ASP A 286 6.99 -3.97 -3.93
C ASP A 286 6.21 -2.74 -3.43
N ILE A 287 6.96 -1.77 -2.90
CA ILE A 287 6.41 -0.52 -2.37
C ILE A 287 5.82 0.36 -3.47
N SER A 288 6.25 0.19 -4.72
CA SER A 288 5.77 1.00 -5.86
C SER A 288 4.32 0.65 -6.16
N GLU A 289 4.04 -0.63 -6.43
CA GLU A 289 2.68 -1.09 -6.72
C GLU A 289 1.75 -0.85 -5.52
N LEU A 290 2.21 -1.11 -4.30
CA LEU A 290 1.43 -0.79 -3.09
C LEU A 290 1.08 0.70 -3.00
N PHE A 291 2.05 1.60 -3.19
CA PHE A 291 1.83 3.04 -3.09
C PHE A 291 0.80 3.54 -4.11
N PHE A 292 0.92 3.16 -5.38
CA PHE A 292 -0.02 3.64 -6.40
C PHE A 292 -1.43 3.02 -6.25
N CYS A 293 -1.54 1.77 -5.79
CA CYS A 293 -2.83 1.17 -5.44
C CYS A 293 -3.50 1.85 -4.24
N ASP A 294 -2.75 2.11 -3.17
CA ASP A 294 -3.24 2.82 -1.98
C ASP A 294 -3.66 4.27 -2.33
N LEU A 295 -2.84 4.97 -3.11
CA LEU A 295 -3.14 6.33 -3.59
C LEU A 295 -4.41 6.35 -4.47
N THR A 296 -4.59 5.32 -5.30
CA THR A 296 -5.77 5.15 -6.19
C THR A 296 -7.03 4.96 -5.36
N GLN A 297 -6.99 4.06 -4.37
CA GLN A 297 -8.11 3.82 -3.47
C GLN A 297 -8.54 5.11 -2.75
N VAL A 298 -7.58 5.87 -2.20
CA VAL A 298 -7.88 7.14 -1.52
C VAL A 298 -8.51 8.13 -2.50
N ALA A 299 -7.99 8.27 -3.72
CA ALA A 299 -8.56 9.17 -4.71
C ALA A 299 -10.01 8.81 -5.06
N CYS A 300 -10.30 7.52 -5.34
CA CYS A 300 -11.65 7.06 -5.68
C CYS A 300 -12.66 7.22 -4.53
N ASP A 301 -12.31 6.80 -3.30
CA ASP A 301 -13.19 6.98 -2.14
C ASP A 301 -13.38 8.48 -1.79
N PHE A 302 -12.35 9.31 -1.98
CA PHE A 302 -12.44 10.76 -1.75
C PHE A 302 -13.33 11.45 -2.78
N LEU A 303 -13.18 11.14 -4.08
CA LEU A 303 -14.03 11.68 -5.14
C LEU A 303 -15.49 11.30 -4.89
N THR A 304 -15.77 10.04 -4.55
CA THR A 304 -17.12 9.56 -4.19
C THR A 304 -17.77 10.39 -3.07
N ALA A 305 -16.99 10.94 -2.13
CA ALA A 305 -17.49 11.77 -1.03
C ALA A 305 -17.53 13.29 -1.33
N PHE A 306 -16.69 13.79 -2.25
CA PHE A 306 -16.42 15.23 -2.42
C PHE A 306 -16.53 15.75 -3.86
N GLU A 307 -16.93 14.94 -4.84
CA GLU A 307 -17.06 15.32 -6.27
C GLU A 307 -17.77 16.67 -6.48
N LYS A 308 -18.87 16.91 -5.76
CA LYS A 308 -19.68 18.14 -5.83
C LYS A 308 -19.01 19.38 -5.21
N GLN A 309 -17.80 19.27 -4.69
CA GLN A 309 -17.08 20.32 -3.95
C GLN A 309 -15.71 20.59 -4.57
N PRO A 310 -15.61 21.47 -5.59
CA PRO A 310 -14.37 21.71 -6.35
C PRO A 310 -13.16 22.04 -5.48
N ALA A 311 -13.34 22.81 -4.40
CA ALA A 311 -12.26 23.14 -3.46
C ALA A 311 -11.70 21.92 -2.71
N CYS A 312 -12.52 20.89 -2.46
CA CYS A 312 -12.05 19.63 -1.86
C CYS A 312 -11.33 18.76 -2.92
N VAL A 313 -11.83 18.72 -4.15
CA VAL A 313 -11.16 18.02 -5.27
C VAL A 313 -9.78 18.65 -5.55
N SER A 314 -9.66 19.98 -5.54
CA SER A 314 -8.36 20.66 -5.62
C SER A 314 -7.42 20.30 -4.46
N ALA A 315 -7.94 20.11 -3.25
CA ALA A 315 -7.15 19.68 -2.10
C ALA A 315 -6.64 18.23 -2.23
N LEU A 316 -7.39 17.34 -2.90
CA LEU A 316 -6.94 15.99 -3.25
C LEU A 316 -5.73 16.06 -4.20
N VAL A 317 -5.77 16.90 -5.24
CA VAL A 317 -4.63 17.07 -6.18
C VAL A 317 -3.37 17.53 -5.46
N VAL A 318 -3.50 18.53 -4.56
CA VAL A 318 -2.37 19.02 -3.74
C VAL A 318 -1.84 17.93 -2.80
N TRP A 319 -2.71 17.09 -2.25
CA TRP A 319 -2.31 15.97 -1.39
C TRP A 319 -1.62 14.84 -2.18
N CYS A 320 -2.14 14.44 -3.33
CA CYS A 320 -1.50 13.44 -4.20
C CYS A 320 -0.07 13.88 -4.59
N ASN A 321 0.10 15.17 -4.92
CA ASN A 321 1.41 15.76 -5.17
C ASN A 321 2.34 15.64 -3.93
N ALA A 322 1.87 16.00 -2.74
CA ALA A 322 2.66 15.91 -1.51
C ALA A 322 3.07 14.47 -1.13
N GLU A 323 2.18 13.50 -1.30
CA GLU A 323 2.51 12.08 -1.05
C GLU A 323 3.45 11.51 -2.13
N LEU A 324 3.34 11.97 -3.38
CA LEU A 324 4.27 11.60 -4.46
C LEU A 324 5.68 12.15 -4.23
N GLN A 325 5.79 13.40 -3.77
CA GLN A 325 7.07 14.00 -3.33
C GLN A 325 7.68 13.23 -2.15
N TYR A 326 6.85 12.86 -1.16
CA TYR A 326 7.30 12.03 -0.05
C TYR A 326 7.80 10.67 -0.57
N PHE A 327 7.02 9.98 -1.40
CA PHE A 327 7.40 8.68 -1.98
C PHE A 327 8.70 8.75 -2.80
N ALA A 328 8.85 9.74 -3.68
CA ALA A 328 10.09 9.97 -4.43
C ALA A 328 11.30 10.20 -3.51
N SER A 329 11.15 10.97 -2.42
CA SER A 329 12.22 11.13 -1.43
C SER A 329 12.63 9.82 -0.76
N GLN A 330 11.67 8.90 -0.54
CA GLN A 330 11.96 7.57 0.03
C GLN A 330 12.64 6.66 -1.01
N LEU A 331 12.25 6.72 -2.29
CA LEU A 331 12.94 6.01 -3.36
C LEU A 331 14.40 6.46 -3.47
N ILE A 332 14.64 7.78 -3.51
CA ILE A 332 15.99 8.35 -3.57
C ILE A 332 16.82 7.89 -2.36
N LYS A 333 16.27 7.99 -1.15
CA LYS A 333 16.97 7.64 0.09
C LYS A 333 17.33 6.14 0.23
N HIS A 334 16.52 5.24 -0.35
CA HIS A 334 16.64 3.80 -0.08
C HIS A 334 17.03 2.94 -1.29
N TYR A 335 16.87 3.43 -2.52
CA TYR A 335 17.10 2.65 -3.74
C TYR A 335 17.95 3.37 -4.79
N LEU A 336 18.08 4.70 -4.73
CA LEU A 336 18.87 5.50 -5.68
C LEU A 336 19.97 6.28 -4.95
N THR A 337 20.73 5.57 -4.10
CA THR A 337 21.88 6.13 -3.37
C THR A 337 23.15 6.13 -4.23
N LYS A 338 24.14 6.95 -3.85
CA LYS A 338 25.48 6.88 -4.47
C LYS A 338 26.04 5.46 -4.46
N GLY A 339 26.78 5.07 -5.49
CA GLY A 339 27.29 3.70 -5.67
C GLY A 339 26.28 2.66 -6.16
N THR A 340 25.01 3.01 -6.34
CA THR A 340 24.00 2.07 -6.89
C THR A 340 24.33 1.70 -8.34
N SER A 341 24.24 0.41 -8.69
CA SER A 341 24.48 -0.04 -10.07
C SER A 341 23.39 0.45 -11.03
N LEU A 342 23.76 0.78 -12.27
CA LEU A 342 22.81 1.28 -13.28
C LEU A 342 21.70 0.26 -13.60
N GLU A 343 21.99 -1.04 -13.45
CA GLU A 343 21.00 -2.12 -13.48
C GLU A 343 19.91 -1.93 -12.41
N SER A 344 20.32 -1.69 -11.16
CA SER A 344 19.41 -1.50 -10.03
C SER A 344 18.59 -0.22 -10.19
N VAL A 345 19.22 0.84 -10.71
CA VAL A 345 18.54 2.09 -11.08
C VAL A 345 17.48 1.85 -12.16
N ALA A 346 17.83 1.17 -13.25
CA ALA A 346 16.89 0.85 -14.34
C ALA A 346 15.71 0.00 -13.85
N LYS A 347 15.98 -1.05 -13.06
CA LYS A 347 14.95 -1.91 -12.45
C LYS A 347 14.05 -1.13 -11.47
N CYS A 348 14.61 -0.22 -10.68
CA CYS A 348 13.85 0.66 -9.80
C CYS A 348 12.90 1.57 -10.60
N VAL A 349 13.43 2.32 -11.57
CA VAL A 349 12.64 3.24 -12.39
C VAL A 349 11.53 2.52 -13.17
N GLU A 350 11.79 1.33 -13.71
CA GLU A 350 10.77 0.56 -14.43
C GLU A 350 9.61 0.10 -13.51
N ARG A 351 9.91 -0.36 -12.29
CA ARG A 351 8.89 -0.75 -11.29
C ARG A 351 8.00 0.40 -10.87
N VAL A 352 8.50 1.63 -10.90
CA VAL A 352 7.72 2.82 -10.52
C VAL A 352 6.92 3.38 -11.70
N ARG A 353 7.45 3.35 -12.93
CA ARG A 353 6.74 3.82 -14.13
C ARG A 353 5.48 2.98 -14.44
N LYS A 354 5.54 1.65 -14.35
CA LYS A 354 4.41 0.79 -14.75
C LYS A 354 3.12 1.06 -13.95
N PRO A 355 3.14 1.22 -12.61
CA PRO A 355 1.92 1.55 -11.88
C PRO A 355 1.56 3.04 -11.98
N SER A 356 2.51 3.96 -12.19
CA SER A 356 2.20 5.40 -12.31
C SER A 356 1.31 5.71 -13.51
N THR A 357 1.43 4.97 -14.62
CA THR A 357 0.57 5.15 -15.80
C THR A 357 -0.89 4.75 -15.56
N LYS A 358 -1.17 3.85 -14.61
CA LYS A 358 -2.56 3.48 -14.23
C LYS A 358 -3.30 4.67 -13.61
N PHE A 359 -2.58 5.59 -12.98
CA PHE A 359 -3.19 6.76 -12.33
C PHE A 359 -3.81 7.74 -13.34
N THR A 360 -3.34 7.72 -14.59
CA THR A 360 -3.92 8.46 -15.70
C THR A 360 -5.36 8.02 -16.01
N GLU A 361 -5.75 6.77 -15.70
CA GLU A 361 -7.14 6.29 -15.82
C GLU A 361 -8.13 7.06 -14.91
N ILE A 362 -7.62 7.63 -13.81
CA ILE A 362 -8.38 8.45 -12.84
C ILE A 362 -8.34 9.94 -13.26
N GLY A 363 -7.74 10.27 -14.40
CA GLY A 363 -7.61 11.63 -14.90
C GLY A 363 -6.51 12.47 -14.24
N LEU A 364 -5.57 11.85 -13.52
CA LEU A 364 -4.47 12.55 -12.84
C LEU A 364 -3.11 12.01 -13.31
N ASP A 365 -2.51 12.65 -14.32
CA ASP A 365 -1.16 12.30 -14.77
C ASP A 365 -0.11 12.78 -13.75
N ILE A 366 0.48 11.79 -13.07
CA ILE A 366 1.58 11.95 -12.12
C ILE A 366 2.92 11.44 -12.65
N SER A 367 2.94 10.81 -13.84
CA SER A 367 4.14 10.21 -14.39
C SER A 367 5.17 11.29 -14.74
N TYR A 368 4.73 12.38 -15.39
CA TYR A 368 5.60 13.54 -15.66
C TYR A 368 6.19 14.16 -14.39
N HIS A 369 5.39 14.32 -13.32
CA HIS A 369 5.88 14.92 -12.09
C HIS A 369 6.90 14.01 -11.38
N LEU A 370 6.63 12.71 -11.31
CA LEU A 370 7.56 11.72 -10.77
C LEU A 370 8.90 11.73 -11.52
N GLU A 371 8.87 11.77 -12.85
CA GLU A 371 10.11 11.84 -13.66
C GLU A 371 10.87 13.14 -13.39
N GLY A 372 10.18 14.26 -13.21
CA GLY A 372 10.77 15.52 -12.75
C GLY A 372 11.46 15.41 -11.38
N LEU A 373 10.81 14.76 -10.41
CA LEU A 373 11.34 14.57 -9.05
C LEU A 373 12.58 13.66 -9.00
N LEU A 374 12.67 12.66 -9.89
CA LEU A 374 13.79 11.73 -9.92
C LEU A 374 14.96 12.21 -10.80
N ARG A 375 14.72 13.14 -11.74
CA ARG A 375 15.66 13.53 -12.81
C ARG A 375 17.08 13.80 -12.32
N THR A 376 17.27 14.77 -11.41
CA THR A 376 18.61 15.19 -10.96
C THR A 376 19.36 14.07 -10.25
N THR A 377 18.67 13.19 -9.53
CA THR A 377 19.29 11.99 -8.92
C THR A 377 19.71 10.99 -9.99
N LEU A 378 18.85 10.75 -11.00
CA LEU A 378 19.16 9.82 -12.09
C LEU A 378 20.31 10.32 -12.95
N GLU A 379 20.34 11.61 -13.32
CA GLU A 379 21.46 12.24 -14.02
C GLU A 379 22.79 12.08 -13.24
N SER A 380 22.77 12.35 -11.93
CA SER A 380 23.94 12.18 -11.07
C SER A 380 24.43 10.72 -10.98
N LEU A 381 23.52 9.73 -10.96
CA LEU A 381 23.88 8.30 -10.92
C LEU A 381 24.33 7.75 -12.27
N ILE A 382 23.83 8.32 -13.37
CA ILE A 382 24.30 8.04 -14.73
C ILE A 382 25.74 8.54 -14.88
N GLU A 383 26.03 9.78 -14.47
CA GLU A 383 27.38 10.35 -14.54
C GLU A 383 28.37 9.60 -13.63
N GLU A 384 28.01 9.32 -12.36
CA GLU A 384 28.83 8.52 -11.44
C GLU A 384 29.10 7.11 -12.02
N SER A 385 28.13 6.53 -12.75
CA SER A 385 28.32 5.23 -13.40
C SER A 385 29.17 5.32 -14.65
N LYS A 386 29.10 6.41 -15.40
CA LYS A 386 29.96 6.68 -16.56
C LYS A 386 31.42 6.79 -16.12
N GLU A 387 31.70 7.66 -15.15
CA GLU A 387 33.04 7.82 -14.56
C GLU A 387 33.62 6.48 -14.12
N ARG A 388 32.87 5.72 -13.30
CA ARG A 388 33.28 4.40 -12.78
C ARG A 388 33.58 3.37 -13.87
N LEU A 389 32.82 3.39 -14.98
CA LEU A 389 33.01 2.47 -16.10
C LEU A 389 34.21 2.87 -16.97
N LEU A 390 34.41 4.17 -17.22
CA LEU A 390 35.59 4.70 -17.92
C LEU A 390 36.88 4.40 -17.13
N ASP A 391 36.85 4.59 -15.81
CA ASP A 391 37.93 4.23 -14.90
C ASP A 391 38.28 2.72 -14.96
N SER A 392 37.27 1.86 -15.09
CA SER A 392 37.45 0.40 -15.21
C SER A 392 38.11 0.02 -16.54
N VAL A 393 37.68 0.64 -17.65
CA VAL A 393 38.30 0.43 -18.97
C VAL A 393 39.75 0.95 -18.98
N GLY A 394 40.00 2.13 -18.41
CA GLY A 394 41.35 2.71 -18.32
C GLY A 394 42.35 1.92 -17.48
N ARG A 395 41.87 1.06 -16.56
CA ARG A 395 42.69 0.13 -15.75
C ARG A 395 42.75 -1.30 -16.32
N THR A 396 42.15 -1.56 -17.48
CA THR A 396 42.14 -2.90 -18.07
C THR A 396 43.49 -3.21 -18.73
N GLU A 397 44.29 -4.06 -18.10
CA GLU A 397 45.51 -4.62 -18.71
C GLU A 397 45.12 -5.64 -19.80
N GLU A 398 45.61 -5.41 -21.02
CA GLU A 398 45.29 -6.24 -22.17
C GLU A 398 46.53 -6.92 -22.74
N SER A 399 46.47 -8.25 -22.89
CA SER A 399 47.57 -9.07 -23.40
C SER A 399 47.61 -9.18 -24.94
N TRP A 400 46.68 -8.52 -25.64
CA TRP A 400 46.63 -8.39 -27.11
C TRP A 400 46.86 -9.68 -27.92
N GLN A 401 46.39 -10.81 -27.38
CA GLN A 401 46.47 -12.14 -27.97
C GLN A 401 45.07 -12.76 -28.16
N PRO A 402 44.91 -13.76 -29.05
CA PRO A 402 43.69 -14.54 -29.17
C PRO A 402 43.28 -15.17 -27.82
N TYR A 403 41.98 -15.16 -27.52
CA TYR A 403 41.48 -15.65 -26.23
C TYR A 403 41.36 -17.18 -26.21
N ASN A 404 42.14 -17.83 -25.33
CA ASN A 404 42.05 -19.26 -25.07
C ASN A 404 40.99 -19.56 -23.99
N LEU A 405 39.98 -20.35 -24.34
CA LEU A 405 38.90 -20.77 -23.44
C LEU A 405 39.21 -22.10 -22.73
N GLN A 406 40.40 -22.65 -22.94
CA GLN A 406 40.96 -23.88 -22.37
C GLN A 406 40.24 -25.18 -22.76
N THR A 407 38.92 -25.15 -23.01
CA THR A 407 38.11 -26.34 -23.32
C THR A 407 37.08 -26.07 -24.41
N LYS A 408 36.76 -27.11 -25.18
CA LYS A 408 35.73 -27.09 -26.22
C LYS A 408 34.33 -26.77 -25.68
N SER A 409 34.06 -27.17 -24.43
CA SER A 409 32.82 -26.84 -23.73
C SER A 409 32.70 -25.35 -23.40
N ASN A 410 33.80 -24.69 -23.01
CA ASN A 410 33.82 -23.25 -22.78
C ASN A 410 33.62 -22.46 -24.08
N LEU A 411 34.25 -22.89 -25.19
CA LEU A 411 34.01 -22.29 -26.51
C LEU A 411 32.54 -22.40 -26.91
N LYS A 412 31.95 -23.60 -26.87
CA LYS A 412 30.52 -23.80 -27.18
C LYS A 412 29.60 -22.94 -26.31
N ARG A 413 29.86 -22.85 -25.01
CA ARG A 413 29.09 -22.01 -24.08
C ARG A 413 29.17 -20.53 -24.45
N LEU A 414 30.35 -20.02 -24.80
CA LEU A 414 30.53 -18.63 -25.21
C LEU A 414 29.84 -18.32 -26.55
N LEU A 415 29.94 -19.22 -27.52
CA LEU A 415 29.24 -19.06 -28.80
C LEU A 415 27.72 -18.96 -28.58
N LEU A 416 27.13 -19.82 -27.76
CA LEU A 416 25.70 -19.76 -27.40
C LEU A 416 25.33 -18.49 -26.63
N GLU A 417 26.17 -18.04 -25.69
CA GLU A 417 25.95 -16.82 -24.91
C GLU A 417 25.90 -15.57 -25.80
N LEU A 418 26.79 -15.48 -26.79
CA LEU A 418 26.84 -14.35 -27.72
C LEU A 418 25.77 -14.42 -28.81
N ASP A 419 25.41 -15.61 -29.29
CA ASP A 419 24.32 -15.84 -30.25
C ASP A 419 22.96 -15.42 -29.63
N VAL A 420 22.72 -15.67 -28.33
CA VAL A 420 21.56 -15.13 -27.57
C VAL A 420 21.57 -13.60 -27.47
N LEU A 421 22.75 -12.97 -27.50
CA LEU A 421 22.90 -11.51 -27.55
C LEU A 421 22.88 -10.95 -28.99
N GLY A 422 22.65 -11.81 -30.00
CA GLY A 422 22.59 -11.45 -31.41
C GLY A 422 23.95 -11.35 -32.12
N ILE A 423 25.06 -11.70 -31.46
CA ILE A 423 26.43 -11.57 -31.99
C ILE A 423 26.95 -12.91 -32.48
N ASP A 424 27.17 -13.03 -33.80
CA ASP A 424 27.85 -14.17 -34.38
C ASP A 424 29.39 -14.01 -34.34
N VAL A 425 30.03 -14.78 -33.46
CA VAL A 425 31.49 -14.91 -33.37
C VAL A 425 32.02 -16.21 -33.99
N ARG A 426 31.19 -17.03 -34.66
CA ARG A 426 31.63 -18.32 -35.26
C ARG A 426 32.77 -18.14 -36.26
N ALA A 427 32.75 -17.05 -37.05
CA ALA A 427 33.82 -16.70 -37.98
C ALA A 427 35.15 -16.30 -37.31
N GLN A 428 35.15 -16.03 -36.00
CA GLN A 428 36.37 -15.75 -35.21
C GLN A 428 36.83 -16.98 -34.40
N ALA A 429 36.07 -18.07 -34.35
CA ALA A 429 36.49 -19.28 -33.65
C ALA A 429 37.63 -19.98 -34.42
N THR A 430 38.71 -20.34 -33.72
CA THR A 430 39.88 -21.01 -34.31
C THR A 430 40.17 -22.31 -33.57
N GLY A 431 40.10 -23.43 -34.30
CA GLY A 431 40.21 -24.76 -33.71
C GLY A 431 39.11 -25.03 -32.68
N ASP A 432 39.43 -25.83 -31.65
CA ASP A 432 38.45 -26.31 -30.67
C ASP A 432 38.37 -25.47 -29.38
N THR A 433 39.27 -24.51 -29.14
CA THR A 433 39.36 -23.80 -27.84
C THR A 433 39.64 -22.29 -27.92
N TRP A 434 39.85 -21.71 -29.11
CA TRP A 434 40.30 -20.31 -29.24
C TRP A 434 39.28 -19.44 -29.97
N ILE A 435 39.29 -18.14 -29.63
CA ILE A 435 38.66 -17.08 -30.43
C ILE A 435 39.71 -16.05 -30.82
N ASN A 436 39.69 -15.64 -32.09
CA ASN A 436 40.53 -14.61 -32.69
C ASN A 436 40.07 -13.18 -32.30
N LEU A 437 39.75 -12.99 -31.03
CA LEU A 437 39.46 -11.71 -30.37
C LEU A 437 40.16 -11.72 -28.99
N THR A 438 40.44 -10.56 -28.41
CA THR A 438 41.03 -10.48 -27.08
C THR A 438 40.00 -10.74 -25.99
N GLN A 439 40.48 -11.17 -24.81
CA GLN A 439 39.62 -11.43 -23.66
C GLN A 439 38.84 -10.18 -23.23
N SER A 440 39.49 -9.01 -23.22
CA SER A 440 38.87 -7.72 -22.91
C SER A 440 37.76 -7.39 -23.92
N THR A 441 37.98 -7.55 -25.24
CA THR A 441 36.93 -7.35 -26.27
C THR A 441 35.73 -8.26 -26.03
N VAL A 442 35.95 -9.55 -25.78
CA VAL A 442 34.88 -10.53 -25.51
C VAL A 442 34.13 -10.24 -24.19
N VAL A 443 34.82 -9.73 -23.17
CA VAL A 443 34.20 -9.28 -21.91
C VAL A 443 33.41 -7.98 -22.13
N PHE A 444 33.99 -7.01 -22.83
CA PHE A 444 33.39 -5.71 -23.12
C PHE A 444 32.08 -5.85 -23.90
N ILE A 445 32.07 -6.68 -24.95
CA ILE A 445 30.88 -6.97 -25.78
C ILE A 445 29.64 -7.26 -24.92
N ARG A 446 29.78 -8.18 -23.94
CA ARG A 446 28.67 -8.56 -23.05
C ARG A 446 28.22 -7.39 -22.18
N HIS A 447 29.17 -6.75 -21.50
CA HIS A 447 28.90 -5.66 -20.57
C HIS A 447 28.27 -4.47 -21.30
N PHE A 448 28.73 -4.15 -22.51
CA PHE A 448 28.20 -3.06 -23.32
C PHE A 448 26.76 -3.32 -23.76
N LEU A 449 26.41 -4.55 -24.17
CA LEU A 449 25.01 -4.89 -24.54
C LEU A 449 24.06 -4.98 -23.34
N GLN A 450 24.54 -5.35 -22.15
CA GLN A 450 23.75 -5.28 -20.90
C GLN A 450 23.54 -3.83 -20.48
N LEU A 451 24.59 -3.02 -20.51
CA LEU A 451 24.54 -1.59 -20.21
C LEU A 451 23.61 -0.84 -21.18
N THR A 452 23.68 -1.14 -22.47
CA THR A 452 22.79 -0.60 -23.50
C THR A 452 21.32 -0.88 -23.22
N GLU A 453 20.99 -2.04 -22.63
CA GLU A 453 19.64 -2.38 -22.20
C GLU A 453 19.17 -1.58 -20.99
N TYR A 454 20.03 -1.41 -19.98
CA TYR A 454 19.73 -0.54 -18.84
C TYR A 454 19.55 0.92 -19.25
N CYS A 455 20.41 1.42 -20.15
CA CYS A 455 20.29 2.73 -20.76
C CYS A 455 19.00 2.86 -21.58
N GLY A 456 18.65 1.88 -22.42
CA GLY A 456 17.40 1.86 -23.18
C GLY A 456 16.16 1.91 -22.29
N CYS A 457 16.16 1.18 -21.16
CA CYS A 457 15.09 1.23 -20.18
C CYS A 457 14.95 2.61 -19.52
N LEU A 458 16.06 3.28 -19.20
CA LEU A 458 16.04 4.64 -18.64
C LEU A 458 15.58 5.68 -19.66
N ALA A 459 16.06 5.58 -20.90
CA ALA A 459 15.81 6.48 -22.04
C ALA A 459 14.37 6.49 -22.58
N LYS A 460 13.47 5.65 -22.04
CA LYS A 460 12.01 5.80 -22.24
C LYS A 460 11.55 7.22 -21.85
N CYS A 461 12.17 7.81 -20.81
CA CYS A 461 12.07 9.24 -20.53
C CYS A 461 13.06 10.02 -21.39
N GLU A 462 12.54 11.01 -22.12
CA GLU A 462 13.31 11.84 -23.06
C GLU A 462 14.46 12.60 -22.38
N THR A 463 14.26 13.04 -21.14
CA THR A 463 15.16 14.03 -20.52
C THR A 463 16.47 13.42 -20.06
N LEU A 464 16.55 12.09 -19.96
CA LEU A 464 17.79 11.37 -19.65
C LEU A 464 18.53 10.91 -20.91
N LEU A 465 17.93 11.05 -22.10
CA LEU A 465 18.46 10.50 -23.35
C LEU A 465 19.90 10.96 -23.61
N GLN A 466 20.15 12.27 -23.53
CA GLN A 466 21.47 12.85 -23.82
C GLN A 466 22.59 12.28 -22.93
N SER A 467 22.35 12.19 -21.61
CA SER A 467 23.33 11.65 -20.66
C SER A 467 23.61 10.16 -20.88
N LEU A 468 22.57 9.40 -21.28
CA LEU A 468 22.68 7.97 -21.59
C LEU A 468 23.40 7.72 -22.93
N GLU A 469 23.12 8.52 -23.95
CA GLU A 469 23.87 8.48 -25.21
C GLU A 469 25.34 8.83 -25.00
N LEU A 470 25.63 9.86 -24.20
CA LEU A 470 27.00 10.27 -23.87
C LEU A 470 27.75 9.15 -23.16
N LEU A 471 27.13 8.51 -22.16
CA LEU A 471 27.70 7.37 -21.43
C LEU A 471 28.06 6.22 -22.37
N LEU A 472 27.14 5.78 -23.24
CA LEU A 472 27.41 4.69 -24.17
C LEU A 472 28.48 5.06 -25.21
N LYS A 473 28.47 6.30 -25.71
CA LYS A 473 29.43 6.82 -26.69
C LYS A 473 30.84 6.92 -26.11
N GLU A 474 31.00 7.54 -24.95
CA GLU A 474 32.32 7.69 -24.29
C GLU A 474 32.90 6.33 -23.91
N LEU A 475 32.08 5.41 -23.38
CA LEU A 475 32.54 4.07 -23.01
C LEU A 475 33.00 3.24 -24.23
N PHE A 476 32.28 3.32 -25.35
CA PHE A 476 32.69 2.67 -26.59
C PHE A 476 34.00 3.26 -27.14
N ILE A 477 34.14 4.59 -27.11
CA ILE A 477 35.38 5.28 -27.52
C ILE A 477 36.55 4.84 -26.63
N ALA A 478 36.37 4.79 -25.30
CA ALA A 478 37.40 4.35 -24.37
C ALA A 478 37.93 2.95 -24.73
N GLN A 479 37.04 1.97 -24.93
CA GLN A 479 37.46 0.62 -25.34
C GLN A 479 38.12 0.61 -26.73
N HIS A 480 37.54 1.30 -27.72
CA HIS A 480 38.08 1.32 -29.08
C HIS A 480 39.44 2.04 -29.18
N THR A 481 39.72 2.99 -28.29
CA THR A 481 40.98 3.74 -28.26
C THR A 481 42.13 3.03 -27.55
N LEU A 482 41.87 1.92 -26.84
CA LEU A 482 42.93 1.08 -26.24
C LEU A 482 43.99 0.69 -27.29
N LYS A 483 45.25 0.62 -26.86
CA LYS A 483 46.42 0.29 -27.67
C LYS A 483 47.31 -0.70 -26.90
N PRO A 484 48.10 -1.53 -27.60
CA PRO A 484 49.17 -2.28 -26.96
C PRO A 484 50.20 -1.34 -26.33
N PRO A 485 50.79 -1.71 -25.18
CA PRO A 485 51.98 -1.07 -24.65
C PRO A 485 53.11 -1.02 -25.71
N SER A 486 53.90 0.06 -25.73
CA SER A 486 54.94 0.28 -26.76
C SER A 486 56.06 -0.77 -26.76
N ASP A 487 56.22 -1.47 -25.65
CA ASP A 487 57.14 -2.59 -25.40
C ASP A 487 56.57 -3.96 -25.79
N MET A 488 55.26 -4.06 -26.07
CA MET A 488 54.61 -5.32 -26.41
C MET A 488 54.61 -5.56 -27.93
N ALA A 489 55.24 -6.66 -28.36
CA ALA A 489 55.24 -7.10 -29.75
C ALA A 489 53.88 -7.72 -30.15
N VAL A 490 53.06 -6.98 -30.88
CA VAL A 490 51.69 -7.38 -31.30
C VAL A 490 51.52 -7.20 -32.80
N ASP A 491 50.84 -8.12 -33.49
CA ASP A 491 50.42 -7.95 -34.89
C ASP A 491 49.42 -6.77 -35.01
N PRO A 492 49.76 -5.67 -35.72
CA PRO A 492 48.85 -4.55 -35.90
C PRO A 492 47.55 -4.95 -36.58
N ASN A 493 47.55 -6.00 -37.40
CA ASN A 493 46.35 -6.53 -38.04
C ASN A 493 45.41 -7.19 -37.02
N PHE A 494 45.92 -7.80 -35.95
CA PHE A 494 45.10 -8.37 -34.90
C PHE A 494 44.44 -7.27 -34.04
N VAL A 495 45.19 -6.21 -33.71
CA VAL A 495 44.64 -5.01 -33.07
C VAL A 495 43.52 -4.41 -33.93
N MET A 496 43.77 -4.25 -35.22
CA MET A 496 42.79 -3.68 -36.17
C MET A 496 41.55 -4.57 -36.32
N LYS A 497 41.69 -5.90 -36.36
CA LYS A 497 40.56 -6.85 -36.39
C LYS A 497 39.63 -6.70 -35.18
N ASN A 498 40.17 -6.56 -33.96
CA ASN A 498 39.35 -6.34 -32.77
C ASN A 498 38.57 -5.01 -32.86
N LYS A 499 39.20 -3.95 -33.38
CA LYS A 499 38.57 -2.64 -33.56
C LYS A 499 37.46 -2.65 -34.63
N ILE A 500 37.73 -3.27 -35.78
CA ILE A 500 36.73 -3.50 -36.84
C ILE A 500 35.57 -4.32 -36.28
N PHE A 501 35.83 -5.40 -35.53
CA PHE A 501 34.78 -6.24 -34.96
C PHE A 501 33.83 -5.44 -34.05
N LEU A 502 34.36 -4.57 -33.17
CA LEU A 502 33.55 -3.71 -32.32
C LEU A 502 32.65 -2.76 -33.12
N VAL A 503 33.16 -2.15 -34.19
CA VAL A 503 32.40 -1.18 -34.99
C VAL A 503 31.38 -1.86 -35.89
N ASP A 504 31.72 -2.96 -36.55
CA ASP A 504 30.86 -3.57 -37.58
C ASP A 504 29.85 -4.58 -37.01
N ASN A 505 30.13 -5.17 -35.85
CA ASN A 505 29.27 -6.21 -35.26
C ASN A 505 28.60 -5.72 -33.97
N LEU A 506 29.35 -5.23 -32.98
CA LEU A 506 28.79 -4.82 -31.70
C LEU A 506 27.93 -3.54 -31.81
N LEU A 507 28.42 -2.52 -32.50
CA LEU A 507 27.79 -1.20 -32.50
C LEU A 507 26.41 -1.15 -33.21
N PRO A 508 26.17 -1.82 -34.35
CA PRO A 508 24.84 -1.89 -34.96
C PRO A 508 23.81 -2.60 -34.06
N ILE A 509 24.23 -3.69 -33.41
CA ILE A 509 23.38 -4.45 -32.49
C ILE A 509 23.04 -3.61 -31.25
N ALA A 510 24.00 -2.85 -30.71
CA ALA A 510 23.73 -1.92 -29.62
C ALA A 510 22.75 -0.80 -30.01
N ILE A 511 22.90 -0.21 -31.21
CA ILE A 511 21.98 0.81 -31.72
C ILE A 511 20.56 0.26 -31.85
N ASP A 512 20.39 -0.93 -32.43
CA ASP A 512 19.05 -1.51 -32.61
C ASP A 512 18.44 -1.98 -31.28
N LYS A 513 19.24 -2.61 -30.40
CA LYS A 513 18.78 -3.00 -29.05
C LYS A 513 18.33 -1.79 -28.23
N PHE A 514 19.07 -0.68 -28.27
CA PHE A 514 18.65 0.57 -27.61
C PHE A 514 17.32 1.08 -28.17
N ARG A 515 17.18 1.07 -29.51
CA ARG A 515 15.96 1.50 -30.20
C ARG A 515 14.74 0.64 -29.82
N GLN A 516 14.89 -0.68 -29.85
CA GLN A 516 13.81 -1.61 -29.51
C GLN A 516 13.30 -1.41 -28.07
N ILE A 517 14.21 -1.15 -27.11
CA ILE A 517 13.87 -1.04 -25.69
C ILE A 517 13.32 0.36 -25.34
N SER A 518 13.92 1.43 -25.89
CA SER A 518 13.55 2.82 -25.56
C SER A 518 12.41 3.38 -26.43
N GLY A 519 12.21 2.82 -27.62
CA GLY A 519 11.37 3.41 -28.68
C GLY A 519 12.00 4.63 -29.36
N ARG A 520 13.25 4.99 -29.04
CA ARG A 520 13.94 6.21 -29.50
C ARG A 520 15.20 5.88 -30.29
N GLN A 521 15.69 6.83 -31.09
CA GLN A 521 16.99 6.70 -31.73
C GLN A 521 18.11 7.00 -30.73
N CYS A 522 19.28 6.38 -30.94
CA CYS A 522 20.53 6.70 -30.24
C CYS A 522 21.46 7.44 -31.20
N GLU A 523 21.31 8.75 -31.35
CA GLU A 523 22.06 9.50 -32.36
C GLU A 523 23.57 9.53 -32.05
N GLY A 524 23.95 9.63 -30.77
CA GLY A 524 25.34 9.53 -30.32
C GLY A 524 26.08 8.27 -30.80
N LEU A 525 25.43 7.11 -30.82
CA LEU A 525 26.01 5.86 -31.34
C LEU A 525 25.92 5.76 -32.88
N ARG A 526 24.85 6.26 -33.50
CA ARG A 526 24.71 6.30 -34.98
C ARG A 526 25.77 7.19 -35.64
N GLU A 527 26.04 8.35 -35.05
CA GLU A 527 27.15 9.20 -35.45
C GLU A 527 28.50 8.47 -35.30
N LEU A 528 28.69 7.78 -34.17
CA LEU A 528 29.93 7.09 -33.85
C LEU A 528 30.23 5.99 -34.88
N HIS A 529 29.22 5.17 -35.20
CA HIS A 529 29.30 4.16 -36.25
C HIS A 529 29.66 4.81 -37.60
N THR A 530 28.93 5.84 -38.01
CA THR A 530 29.17 6.55 -39.28
C THR A 530 30.58 7.15 -39.36
N LYS A 531 31.11 7.68 -38.25
CA LYS A 531 32.46 8.25 -38.18
C LYS A 531 33.53 7.16 -38.21
N MET A 532 33.35 6.06 -37.47
CA MET A 532 34.34 4.99 -37.35
C MET A 532 34.40 4.09 -38.60
N SER A 533 33.27 3.68 -39.19
CA SER A 533 33.27 2.88 -40.43
C SER A 533 33.89 3.64 -41.61
N ARG A 534 33.81 4.98 -41.63
CA ARG A 534 34.53 5.82 -42.62
C ARG A 534 36.04 5.90 -42.39
N GLN A 535 36.52 5.67 -41.17
CA GLN A 535 37.95 5.70 -40.83
C GLN A 535 38.67 4.37 -41.10
N GLN A 536 37.95 3.28 -41.36
CA GLN A 536 38.50 1.94 -41.62
C GLN A 536 39.00 1.73 -43.06
N GLY A 537 39.47 2.78 -43.72
CA GLY A 537 39.93 2.74 -45.10
C GLY A 537 41.24 1.96 -45.29
N ALA A 538 41.13 0.82 -45.96
CA ALA A 538 42.19 -0.05 -46.51
C ALA A 538 43.19 -0.69 -45.48
N PRO A 539 43.33 -2.03 -45.46
CA PRO A 539 44.35 -2.70 -44.64
C PRO A 539 45.75 -2.41 -45.17
N VAL A 540 46.71 -2.21 -44.27
CA VAL A 540 48.13 -2.04 -44.61
C VAL A 540 48.64 -3.33 -45.28
N PRO A 541 49.19 -3.28 -46.50
CA PRO A 541 49.68 -4.49 -47.17
C PRO A 541 50.84 -5.10 -46.37
N ARG A 542 50.74 -6.41 -46.10
CA ARG A 542 51.84 -7.17 -45.50
C ARG A 542 53.07 -7.08 -46.40
N GLN A 543 54.16 -6.50 -45.89
CA GLN A 543 55.47 -6.67 -46.53
C GLN A 543 55.79 -8.16 -46.53
N ARG A 544 55.93 -8.75 -47.72
CA ARG A 544 56.48 -10.09 -47.86
C ARG A 544 57.93 -10.03 -47.44
N SER A 545 58.30 -10.80 -46.42
CA SER A 545 59.71 -11.12 -46.14
C SER A 545 60.28 -11.85 -47.34
N VAL A 546 61.00 -11.13 -48.19
CA VAL A 546 61.80 -11.74 -49.26
C VAL A 546 62.93 -12.47 -48.56
N TYR A 547 62.90 -13.80 -48.62
CA TYR A 547 64.07 -14.60 -48.28
C TYR A 547 65.13 -14.34 -49.34
N THR A 548 66.13 -13.51 -49.03
CA THR A 548 67.43 -13.59 -49.70
C THR A 548 68.05 -14.92 -49.30
N THR A 549 67.92 -15.91 -50.18
CA THR A 549 68.83 -17.06 -50.18
C THR A 549 70.19 -16.55 -50.60
N ASP A 550 71.06 -16.31 -49.63
CA ASP A 550 72.48 -16.12 -49.88
C ASP A 550 73.04 -17.43 -50.44
N VAL A 551 73.26 -17.45 -51.75
CA VAL A 551 74.06 -18.45 -52.44
C VAL A 551 75.38 -17.77 -52.79
N PHE A 552 76.43 -18.03 -52.01
CA PHE A 552 77.80 -18.28 -52.45
C PHE A 552 78.64 -18.82 -51.28
#